data_AF-A0AAN8PT83-F1
#
_entry.id   AF-A0AAN8PT83-F1
#
_cell.length_a   1.000
_cell.length_b   1.000
_cell.length_c   1.000
_cell.angle_alpha   90.00
_cell.angle_beta   90.00
_cell.angle_gamma   90.00
#
_symmetry.space_group_name_H-M   'P 1'
#
loop_
_entity.id
_entity.type
_entity.pdbx_description
1 polymer ?
#
loop_
_entity_poly.entity_id
_entity_poly.type
_entity_poly.pdbx_seq_one_letter_code
_entity_poly.pdbx_strand_id
1 'polypeptide(L)'
;MGFKNEELTKLYRDQLCKWIGRSVDFKLVYKASRDGMSPEIFHQKCDNKGPTVVIGYNTNGCVFGGYTSVDWEPCTCGTAQTKQDGKAFLFGLKYMNKSSPRIFPVKNPELAITICSAYSPVFGPAATPDMVIIPNTEVNKNINGNFVTGLTREDMKFGTVYDNGGVTMQQVTNDNYMFMNVEIYQVIEPVRLDKPWRNDSNDITAVLKKMVVDHCPVKGAGVTQSRILLVGSVGAGKSSYFNTINSIFRGHVTCQASTGSVEHSLTTIYRCHQLRNDSTYLKFLLCDTQGLENGQEIDKYYLAGLLDGHVSDGHRFDWFSRIKVISASYIKTQTTNDRIHCVAFVIDSGSVDVMNKSILSHFKMVQKLANQRGIPQVILLTKVDQIDLDVDKDLSQLLYSPRVVYVVDQVAQLIGLPRGHVLLVKNYEKETELNETVDRFALLSLQQMLRFADDYMYELLETRKPSRKLSSSYSWVITIALLLFTVFCSLWMHKRL
;
A
#
# COMPACT_ATOMS: atom_id res chain seq x y z
N MET A 1 19.69 -15.63 7.10
CA MET A 1 18.22 -15.58 7.19
C MET A 1 17.86 -15.40 8.66
N GLY A 2 17.49 -14.18 9.07
CA GLY A 2 17.11 -13.92 10.46
C GLY A 2 15.69 -14.43 10.71
N PHE A 3 15.49 -15.16 11.81
CA PHE A 3 14.18 -15.59 12.28
C PHE A 3 13.27 -14.37 12.47
N LYS A 4 12.21 -14.24 11.67
CA LYS A 4 11.08 -13.36 12.03
C LYS A 4 10.37 -14.02 13.21
N ASN A 5 10.63 -13.54 14.42
CA ASN A 5 10.26 -14.17 15.70
C ASN A 5 8.86 -13.80 16.24
N GLU A 6 8.03 -13.12 15.44
CA GLU A 6 6.66 -12.71 15.82
C GLU A 6 5.61 -13.50 15.03
N GLU A 7 4.71 -14.18 15.72
CA GLU A 7 3.65 -15.00 15.11
C GLU A 7 2.41 -14.18 14.72
N LEU A 8 2.31 -12.93 15.19
CA LEU A 8 1.23 -12.01 14.82
C LEU A 8 1.40 -11.47 13.39
N THR A 9 0.84 -12.21 12.44
CA THR A 9 0.82 -11.87 11.00
C THR A 9 0.11 -10.55 10.70
N LYS A 10 0.42 -9.93 9.55
CA LYS A 10 -0.27 -8.71 9.07
C LYS A 10 -1.79 -8.89 9.05
N LEU A 11 -2.27 -10.02 8.52
CA LEU A 11 -3.71 -10.35 8.47
C LEU A 11 -4.39 -10.26 9.85
N TYR A 12 -3.71 -10.75 10.90
CA TYR A 12 -4.24 -10.70 12.26
C TYR A 12 -4.18 -9.29 12.86
N ARG A 13 -3.11 -8.53 12.58
CA ARG A 13 -3.01 -7.12 13.00
C ARG A 13 -4.13 -6.29 12.40
N ASP A 14 -4.42 -6.48 11.11
CA ASP A 14 -5.48 -5.76 10.40
C ASP A 14 -6.86 -6.12 10.97
N GLN A 15 -7.10 -7.41 11.23
CA GLN A 15 -8.35 -7.87 11.84
C GLN A 15 -8.54 -7.34 13.27
N LEU A 16 -7.48 -7.29 14.07
CA LEU A 16 -7.51 -6.71 15.43
C LEU A 16 -7.75 -5.21 15.38
N CYS A 17 -7.09 -4.46 14.48
CA CYS A 17 -7.36 -3.03 14.29
C CYS A 17 -8.84 -2.78 13.94
N LYS A 18 -9.42 -3.61 13.07
CA LYS A 18 -10.84 -3.54 12.71
C LYS A 18 -11.76 -3.75 13.91
N TRP A 19 -11.47 -4.72 14.77
CA TRP A 19 -12.25 -4.96 15.99
C TRP A 19 -12.05 -3.89 17.07
N ILE A 20 -10.83 -3.37 17.22
CA ILE A 20 -10.54 -2.24 18.12
C ILE A 20 -11.19 -0.94 17.61
N GLY A 21 -11.45 -0.85 16.29
CA GLY A 21 -12.16 0.27 15.67
C GLY A 21 -11.27 1.48 15.32
N ARG A 22 -9.94 1.33 15.38
CA ARG A 22 -8.97 2.38 15.04
C ARG A 22 -7.61 1.80 14.66
N SER A 23 -6.80 2.62 14.01
CA SER A 23 -5.43 2.27 13.63
C SER A 23 -4.56 2.18 14.88
N VAL A 24 -3.95 1.01 15.11
CA VAL A 24 -3.06 0.76 16.24
C VAL A 24 -1.87 -0.08 15.82
N ASP A 25 -0.73 0.12 16.47
CA ASP A 25 0.43 -0.75 16.34
C ASP A 25 0.50 -1.73 17.54
N PHE A 26 1.10 -2.88 17.30
CA PHE A 26 1.24 -3.93 18.32
C PHE A 26 2.72 -4.16 18.62
N LYS A 27 3.12 -3.90 19.86
CA LYS A 27 4.47 -4.14 20.37
C LYS A 27 4.45 -5.35 21.28
N LEU A 28 5.22 -6.38 20.93
CA LEU A 28 5.35 -7.58 21.76
C LEU A 28 6.01 -7.23 23.09
N VAL A 29 5.28 -7.35 24.20
CA VAL A 29 5.79 -7.07 25.55
C VAL A 29 6.10 -8.33 26.34
N TYR A 30 5.35 -9.41 26.08
CA TYR A 30 5.55 -10.71 26.71
C TYR A 30 5.39 -11.84 25.69
N LYS A 31 6.28 -12.83 25.74
CA LYS A 31 6.19 -14.07 24.97
C LYS A 31 6.58 -15.22 25.89
N ALA A 32 5.64 -16.11 26.18
CA ALA A 32 5.83 -17.23 27.09
C ALA A 32 7.08 -18.06 26.78
N SER A 33 7.30 -18.38 25.50
CA SER A 33 8.47 -19.14 25.06
C SER A 33 9.82 -18.43 25.24
N ARG A 34 9.83 -17.10 25.35
CA ARG A 34 11.03 -16.27 25.56
C ARG A 34 11.24 -15.96 27.04
N ASP A 35 10.17 -15.57 27.71
CA ASP A 35 10.22 -14.93 29.03
C ASP A 35 9.99 -15.93 30.17
N GLY A 36 9.46 -17.13 29.88
CA GLY A 36 8.95 -18.04 30.91
C GLY A 36 7.52 -17.70 31.29
N MET A 37 6.91 -18.57 32.09
CA MET A 37 5.48 -18.49 32.43
C MET A 37 5.29 -18.51 33.94
N SER A 38 5.19 -17.33 34.52
CA SER A 38 4.77 -17.14 35.90
C SER A 38 3.98 -15.84 36.02
N PRO A 39 3.04 -15.72 36.98
CA PRO A 39 2.30 -14.48 37.20
C PRO A 39 3.24 -13.31 37.47
N GLU A 40 4.35 -13.54 38.17
CA GLU A 40 5.35 -12.52 38.48
C GLU A 40 5.98 -11.94 37.21
N ILE A 41 6.34 -12.78 36.24
CA ILE A 41 6.94 -12.35 34.97
C ILE A 41 5.91 -11.63 34.10
N PHE A 42 4.66 -12.10 34.11
CA PHE A 42 3.55 -11.42 33.43
C PHE A 42 3.39 -9.99 33.98
N HIS A 43 3.22 -9.84 35.30
CA HIS A 43 3.05 -8.54 35.93
C HIS A 43 4.25 -7.61 35.70
N GLN A 44 5.47 -8.14 35.81
CA GLN A 44 6.69 -7.37 35.51
C GLN A 44 6.71 -6.79 34.09
N LYS A 45 6.14 -7.49 33.10
CA LYS A 45 6.19 -7.12 31.68
C LYS A 45 4.95 -6.39 31.18
N CYS A 46 3.77 -6.70 31.73
CA CYS A 46 2.47 -6.30 31.18
C CYS A 46 1.75 -5.25 32.02
N ASP A 47 2.10 -5.07 33.29
CA ASP A 47 1.46 -4.04 34.12
C ASP A 47 1.78 -2.63 33.61
N ASN A 48 0.80 -1.73 33.72
CA ASN A 48 0.89 -0.32 33.33
C ASN A 48 1.35 -0.09 31.87
N LYS A 49 1.00 -1.02 30.96
CA LYS A 49 1.31 -0.90 29.52
C LYS A 49 0.17 -0.28 28.72
N GLY A 50 -0.96 0.01 29.33
CA GLY A 50 -2.18 0.45 28.67
C GLY A 50 -2.93 -0.73 28.03
N PRO A 51 -3.71 -0.45 26.98
CA PRO A 51 -4.45 -1.48 26.24
C PRO A 51 -3.54 -2.60 25.73
N THR A 52 -4.00 -3.86 25.84
CA THR A 52 -3.23 -5.03 25.42
C THR A 52 -4.08 -6.05 24.68
N VAL A 53 -3.44 -6.81 23.79
CA VAL A 53 -3.99 -8.01 23.17
C VAL A 53 -3.23 -9.21 23.70
N VAL A 54 -3.95 -10.15 24.30
CA VAL A 54 -3.46 -11.46 24.75
C VAL A 54 -3.80 -12.49 23.69
N ILE A 55 -2.82 -13.23 23.20
CA ILE A 55 -2.99 -14.22 22.12
C ILE A 55 -2.40 -15.55 22.55
N GLY A 56 -3.20 -16.59 22.44
CA GLY A 56 -2.77 -17.97 22.66
C GLY A 56 -2.79 -18.78 21.36
N TYR A 57 -1.75 -19.57 21.18
CA TYR A 57 -1.58 -20.48 20.05
C TYR A 57 -1.66 -21.91 20.56
N ASN A 58 -2.68 -22.67 20.20
CA ASN A 58 -2.84 -24.04 20.71
C ASN A 58 -2.26 -25.11 19.76
N THR A 59 -2.03 -26.32 20.30
CA THR A 59 -1.43 -27.42 19.51
C THR A 59 -2.35 -27.96 18.42
N ASN A 60 -3.65 -27.63 18.45
CA ASN A 60 -4.63 -27.97 17.41
C ASN A 60 -4.69 -26.94 16.27
N GLY A 61 -3.80 -25.94 16.26
CA GLY A 61 -3.74 -24.93 15.20
C GLY A 61 -4.86 -23.89 15.28
N CYS A 62 -5.45 -23.70 16.47
CA CYS A 62 -6.35 -22.61 16.78
C CYS A 62 -5.57 -21.42 17.39
N VAL A 63 -6.02 -20.21 17.07
CA VAL A 63 -5.48 -18.95 17.60
C VAL A 63 -6.64 -18.14 18.13
N PHE A 64 -6.60 -17.82 19.41
CA PHE A 64 -7.68 -17.10 20.10
C PHE A 64 -7.10 -16.32 21.28
N GLY A 65 -7.90 -15.44 21.88
CA GLY A 65 -7.40 -14.54 22.89
C GLY A 65 -8.40 -13.50 23.33
N GLY A 66 -7.88 -12.42 23.91
CA GLY A 66 -8.68 -11.34 24.45
C GLY A 66 -7.98 -9.99 24.32
N TYR A 67 -8.77 -8.94 24.12
CA TYR A 67 -8.33 -7.55 24.13
C TYR A 67 -8.93 -6.85 25.35
N THR A 68 -8.12 -6.03 25.99
CA THR A 68 -8.56 -5.08 27.01
C THR A 68 -8.07 -3.68 26.68
N SER A 69 -8.93 -2.69 26.91
CA SER A 69 -8.62 -1.27 26.78
C SER A 69 -8.09 -0.63 28.06
N VAL A 70 -8.00 -1.40 29.14
CA VAL A 70 -7.52 -0.92 30.44
C VAL A 70 -6.21 -1.58 30.83
N ASP A 71 -5.48 -0.93 31.74
CA ASP A 71 -4.23 -1.45 32.29
C ASP A 71 -4.44 -2.74 33.09
N TRP A 72 -3.49 -3.67 32.92
CA TRP A 72 -3.15 -4.63 33.97
C TRP A 72 -2.43 -3.85 35.09
N GLU A 73 -2.78 -4.14 36.33
CA GLU A 73 -2.21 -3.46 37.49
C GLU A 73 -1.76 -4.48 38.53
N PRO A 74 -0.75 -4.14 39.34
CA PRO A 74 -0.39 -4.98 40.47
C PRO A 74 -1.49 -4.92 41.52
N CYS A 75 -2.14 -6.05 41.83
CA CYS A 75 -3.03 -6.12 42.98
C CYS A 75 -2.20 -6.18 44.27
N THR A 76 -2.36 -5.21 45.16
CA THR A 76 -1.63 -5.14 46.44
C THR A 76 -2.28 -5.93 47.56
N CYS A 77 -3.53 -6.37 47.38
CA CYS A 77 -4.26 -7.21 48.31
C CYS A 77 -4.34 -8.65 47.75
N GLY A 78 -4.20 -9.66 48.60
CA GLY A 78 -4.29 -11.08 48.19
C GLY A 78 -5.67 -11.53 47.68
N THR A 79 -6.58 -10.59 47.38
CA THR A 79 -7.93 -10.83 46.88
C THR A 79 -8.07 -10.29 45.46
N ALA A 80 -8.66 -11.11 44.58
CA ALA A 80 -8.92 -10.72 43.20
C ALA A 80 -9.94 -9.57 43.13
N GLN A 81 -9.66 -8.56 42.29
CA GLN A 81 -10.53 -7.42 42.06
C GLN A 81 -11.02 -7.40 40.61
N THR A 82 -12.25 -6.99 40.37
CA THR A 82 -12.78 -6.80 39.02
C THR A 82 -12.53 -5.37 38.55
N LYS A 83 -12.21 -5.22 37.27
CA LYS A 83 -12.00 -3.93 36.60
C LYS A 83 -12.96 -3.81 35.43
N GLN A 84 -13.62 -2.66 35.40
CA GLN A 84 -14.58 -2.34 34.35
C GLN A 84 -13.86 -2.07 33.02
N ASP A 85 -14.31 -2.71 31.94
CA ASP A 85 -13.85 -2.41 30.59
C ASP A 85 -14.97 -2.62 29.56
N GLY A 86 -15.57 -1.53 29.10
CA GLY A 86 -16.65 -1.56 28.10
C GLY A 86 -16.19 -1.79 26.65
N LYS A 87 -14.87 -1.83 26.41
CA LYS A 87 -14.29 -2.09 25.08
C LYS A 87 -13.60 -3.45 25.01
N ALA A 88 -13.61 -4.23 26.10
CA ALA A 88 -13.04 -5.56 26.11
C ALA A 88 -13.78 -6.50 25.15
N PHE A 89 -13.04 -7.43 24.57
CA PHE A 89 -13.63 -8.52 23.80
C PHE A 89 -12.72 -9.74 23.82
N LEU A 90 -13.33 -10.92 23.75
CA LEU A 90 -12.62 -12.15 23.40
C LEU A 90 -12.69 -12.37 21.90
N PHE A 91 -11.80 -13.18 21.34
CA PHE A 91 -11.79 -13.45 19.90
C PHE A 91 -11.18 -14.81 19.56
N GLY A 92 -11.54 -15.30 18.37
CA GLY A 92 -10.84 -16.36 17.65
C GLY A 92 -10.35 -15.81 16.31
N LEU A 93 -9.09 -16.07 15.93
CA LEU A 93 -8.51 -15.68 14.64
C LEU A 93 -8.41 -16.87 13.68
N LYS A 94 -8.18 -18.07 14.23
CA LYS A 94 -7.88 -19.29 13.45
C LYS A 94 -8.50 -20.49 14.14
N TYR A 95 -9.10 -21.38 13.35
CA TYR A 95 -9.68 -22.65 13.81
C TYR A 95 -9.18 -23.78 12.92
N MET A 96 -8.57 -24.82 13.51
CA MET A 96 -8.01 -25.98 12.79
C MET A 96 -7.17 -25.59 11.56
N ASN A 97 -6.16 -24.76 11.77
CA ASN A 97 -5.30 -24.26 10.72
C ASN A 97 -5.90 -23.33 9.66
N LYS A 98 -7.21 -23.02 9.74
CA LYS A 98 -7.93 -22.15 8.80
C LYS A 98 -8.29 -20.81 9.43
N SER A 99 -8.17 -19.73 8.64
CA SER A 99 -8.62 -18.40 9.07
C SER A 99 -10.11 -18.47 9.43
N SER A 100 -10.47 -18.05 10.64
CA SER A 100 -11.85 -18.03 11.12
C SER A 100 -12.03 -16.90 12.14
N PRO A 101 -11.94 -15.63 11.70
CA PRO A 101 -12.03 -14.48 12.59
C PRO A 101 -13.43 -14.36 13.20
N ARG A 102 -13.52 -14.33 14.52
CA ARG A 102 -14.74 -14.14 15.32
C ARG A 102 -14.43 -13.26 16.54
N ILE A 103 -15.36 -12.39 16.89
CA ILE A 103 -15.28 -11.53 18.07
C ILE A 103 -16.43 -11.87 19.02
N PHE A 104 -16.15 -11.80 20.31
CA PHE A 104 -17.07 -12.04 21.42
C PHE A 104 -17.05 -10.78 22.31
N PRO A 105 -17.90 -9.78 22.04
CA PRO A 105 -17.91 -8.52 22.77
C PRO A 105 -18.27 -8.70 24.25
N VAL A 106 -17.74 -7.85 25.12
CA VAL A 106 -18.18 -7.79 26.52
C VAL A 106 -19.65 -7.40 26.62
N LYS A 107 -20.44 -8.13 27.41
CA LYS A 107 -21.84 -7.79 27.74
C LYS A 107 -22.04 -7.36 29.18
N ASN A 108 -21.09 -7.71 30.07
CA ASN A 108 -21.06 -7.20 31.45
C ASN A 108 -19.73 -6.48 31.74
N PRO A 109 -19.61 -5.18 31.39
CA PRO A 109 -18.36 -4.44 31.47
C PRO A 109 -17.73 -4.41 32.86
N GLU A 110 -18.53 -4.39 33.94
CA GLU A 110 -18.03 -4.28 35.33
C GLU A 110 -17.20 -5.49 35.78
N LEU A 111 -17.41 -6.62 35.12
CA LEU A 111 -16.73 -7.90 35.39
C LEU A 111 -15.73 -8.28 34.29
N ALA A 112 -15.43 -7.36 33.37
CA ALA A 112 -14.67 -7.63 32.15
C ALA A 112 -13.30 -8.23 32.42
N ILE A 113 -12.56 -7.65 33.35
CA ILE A 113 -11.18 -8.00 33.67
C ILE A 113 -11.05 -8.30 35.17
N THR A 114 -10.25 -9.28 35.52
CA THR A 114 -9.85 -9.52 36.91
C THR A 114 -8.37 -9.18 37.10
N ILE A 115 -8.07 -8.42 38.15
CA ILE A 115 -6.73 -8.08 38.61
C ILE A 115 -6.40 -8.91 39.86
N CYS A 116 -5.31 -9.67 39.81
CA CYS A 116 -4.82 -10.47 40.92
C CYS A 116 -3.34 -10.78 40.73
N SER A 117 -2.50 -10.52 41.72
CA SER A 117 -1.04 -10.77 41.64
C SER A 117 -0.67 -12.25 41.45
N ALA A 118 -1.60 -13.16 41.77
CA ALA A 118 -1.42 -14.61 41.66
C ALA A 118 -1.86 -15.17 40.30
N TYR A 119 -2.43 -14.36 39.41
CA TYR A 119 -2.93 -14.80 38.11
C TYR A 119 -2.23 -14.05 36.97
N SER A 120 -2.11 -14.71 35.82
CA SER A 120 -1.78 -14.04 34.55
C SER A 120 -3.09 -13.41 33.98
N PRO A 121 -3.23 -13.10 32.68
CA PRO A 121 -4.45 -12.47 32.17
C PRO A 121 -5.74 -13.25 32.49
N VAL A 122 -6.71 -12.55 33.09
CA VAL A 122 -8.04 -13.08 33.41
C VAL A 122 -9.12 -12.17 32.79
N PHE A 123 -9.95 -12.76 31.94
CA PHE A 123 -11.13 -12.14 31.35
C PHE A 123 -12.38 -12.76 31.98
N GLY A 124 -13.18 -11.94 32.66
CA GLY A 124 -14.26 -12.39 33.54
C GLY A 124 -13.84 -12.47 35.02
N PRO A 125 -14.75 -12.91 35.92
CA PRO A 125 -14.49 -13.01 37.36
C PRO A 125 -13.50 -14.12 37.68
N ALA A 126 -12.67 -13.92 38.70
CA ALA A 126 -11.68 -14.91 39.17
C ALA A 126 -12.26 -16.31 39.43
N ALA A 127 -13.49 -16.38 39.95
CA ALA A 127 -14.14 -17.64 40.33
C ALA A 127 -14.65 -18.43 39.12
N THR A 128 -15.16 -17.74 38.09
CA THR A 128 -15.75 -18.34 36.89
C THR A 128 -15.36 -17.56 35.64
N PRO A 129 -14.08 -17.56 35.25
CA PRO A 129 -13.62 -16.73 34.14
C PRO A 129 -14.15 -17.24 32.81
N ASP A 130 -14.37 -16.32 31.87
CA ASP A 130 -14.67 -16.63 30.47
C ASP A 130 -13.40 -17.07 29.75
N MET A 131 -12.24 -16.47 30.08
CA MET A 131 -10.91 -16.89 29.63
C MET A 131 -9.86 -16.58 30.69
N VAL A 132 -8.98 -17.55 30.98
CA VAL A 132 -7.83 -17.34 31.88
C VAL A 132 -6.63 -18.12 31.38
N ILE A 133 -5.46 -17.48 31.38
CA ILE A 133 -4.20 -18.18 31.09
C ILE A 133 -3.53 -18.53 32.42
N ILE A 134 -3.42 -19.82 32.72
CA ILE A 134 -2.78 -20.29 33.95
C ILE A 134 -1.42 -20.89 33.59
N PRO A 135 -0.33 -20.43 34.22
CA PRO A 135 0.96 -21.08 34.08
C PRO A 135 0.87 -22.49 34.69
N ASN A 136 1.16 -23.51 33.88
CA ASN A 136 1.26 -24.87 34.39
C ASN A 136 2.53 -24.97 35.25
N THR A 137 2.39 -25.31 36.53
CA THR A 137 3.53 -25.52 37.45
C THR A 137 4.28 -26.81 37.15
N GLU A 138 3.69 -27.76 36.41
CA GLU A 138 4.37 -28.94 35.89
C GLU A 138 5.00 -28.62 34.53
N VAL A 139 6.24 -28.13 34.59
CA VAL A 139 7.08 -27.81 33.42
C VAL A 139 7.49 -29.09 32.70
N ASN A 140 6.58 -29.69 31.92
CA ASN A 140 6.96 -30.68 30.93
C ASN A 140 7.35 -29.93 29.65
N LYS A 141 8.62 -29.53 29.55
CA LYS A 141 9.25 -29.28 28.24
C LYS A 141 9.04 -30.54 27.42
N ASN A 142 8.23 -30.49 26.36
CA ASN A 142 8.24 -31.61 25.43
C ASN A 142 9.63 -31.70 24.76
N ILE A 143 9.91 -32.83 24.12
CA ILE A 143 11.21 -33.19 23.50
C ILE A 143 11.69 -32.15 22.46
N ASN A 144 10.80 -31.25 22.00
CA ASN A 144 11.08 -30.18 21.04
C ASN A 144 11.23 -28.77 21.68
N GLY A 145 11.22 -28.65 23.01
CA GLY A 145 11.41 -27.37 23.70
C GLY A 145 10.18 -26.46 23.79
N ASN A 146 8.99 -26.97 23.44
CA ASN A 146 7.74 -26.21 23.56
C ASN A 146 7.24 -26.16 25.00
N PHE A 147 6.77 -24.99 25.42
CA PHE A 147 6.03 -24.80 26.67
C PHE A 147 4.58 -25.24 26.46
N VAL A 148 4.03 -26.04 27.38
CA VAL A 148 2.64 -26.54 27.32
C VAL A 148 1.87 -25.93 28.48
N THR A 149 0.86 -25.09 28.21
CA THR A 149 -0.06 -24.56 29.24
C THR A 149 -1.51 -24.80 28.90
N GLY A 150 -2.34 -25.10 29.90
CA GLY A 150 -3.79 -25.22 29.74
C GLY A 150 -4.54 -23.91 30.03
N LEU A 151 -5.59 -23.60 29.27
CA LEU A 151 -6.80 -22.96 29.81
C LEU A 151 -7.53 -23.99 30.70
N THR A 152 -7.14 -24.24 31.94
CA THR A 152 -7.92 -25.18 32.76
C THR A 152 -8.08 -24.71 34.20
N ARG A 153 -9.23 -24.09 34.45
CA ARG A 153 -10.04 -24.36 35.64
C ARG A 153 -11.32 -25.04 35.20
N GLU A 154 -11.77 -26.07 35.92
CA GLU A 154 -13.07 -26.71 35.68
C GLU A 154 -14.23 -25.72 35.77
N ASP A 155 -14.04 -24.63 36.51
CA ASP A 155 -15.03 -23.57 36.75
C ASP A 155 -15.17 -22.54 35.61
N MET A 156 -14.46 -22.69 34.49
CA MET A 156 -14.57 -21.75 33.37
C MET A 156 -15.98 -21.74 32.79
N LYS A 157 -16.57 -20.54 32.66
CA LYS A 157 -17.94 -20.34 32.15
C LYS A 157 -17.95 -19.30 31.03
N PHE A 158 -17.49 -19.72 29.86
CA PHE A 158 -17.51 -18.88 28.67
C PHE A 158 -18.95 -18.53 28.27
N GLY A 159 -19.22 -17.24 28.10
CA GLY A 159 -20.56 -16.73 27.85
C GLY A 159 -21.18 -16.03 29.07
N THR A 160 -20.48 -15.89 30.20
CA THR A 160 -21.04 -15.18 31.37
C THR A 160 -20.83 -13.68 31.29
N VAL A 161 -19.61 -13.24 30.98
CA VAL A 161 -19.24 -11.82 30.86
C VAL A 161 -19.13 -11.36 29.41
N TYR A 162 -18.75 -12.26 28.52
CA TYR A 162 -18.64 -12.00 27.08
C TYR A 162 -19.81 -12.67 26.35
N ASP A 163 -20.30 -12.04 25.29
CA ASP A 163 -21.31 -12.66 24.43
C ASP A 163 -20.64 -13.72 23.54
N ASN A 164 -20.95 -14.99 23.82
CA ASN A 164 -20.37 -16.11 23.10
C ASN A 164 -21.12 -16.44 21.79
N GLY A 165 -22.23 -15.77 21.49
CA GLY A 165 -23.01 -16.01 20.28
C GLY A 165 -23.49 -17.45 20.11
N GLY A 166 -23.66 -18.19 21.22
CA GLY A 166 -24.03 -19.61 21.22
C GLY A 166 -22.88 -20.60 20.95
N VAL A 167 -21.64 -20.12 20.91
CA VAL A 167 -20.43 -20.94 20.71
C VAL A 167 -19.83 -21.33 22.06
N THR A 168 -19.40 -22.58 22.22
CA THR A 168 -18.70 -23.03 23.43
C THR A 168 -17.20 -22.78 23.34
N MET A 169 -16.49 -22.70 24.47
CA MET A 169 -15.03 -22.58 24.43
C MET A 169 -14.39 -23.78 23.71
N GLN A 170 -14.95 -24.98 23.85
CA GLN A 170 -14.50 -26.18 23.13
C GLN A 170 -14.52 -25.97 21.61
N GLN A 171 -15.53 -25.28 21.07
CA GLN A 171 -15.62 -24.94 19.65
C GLN A 171 -14.65 -23.83 19.22
N VAL A 172 -14.07 -23.08 20.17
CA VAL A 172 -13.01 -22.09 19.90
C VAL A 172 -11.63 -22.75 19.98
N THR A 173 -11.40 -23.63 20.98
CA THR A 173 -10.14 -24.35 21.19
C THR A 173 -9.98 -25.62 20.38
N ASN A 174 -11.03 -26.10 19.70
CA ASN A 174 -11.05 -27.48 19.17
C ASN A 174 -10.76 -28.50 20.29
N ASP A 175 -11.47 -28.33 21.41
CA ASP A 175 -11.41 -29.14 22.63
C ASP A 175 -9.99 -29.30 23.22
N ASN A 176 -9.10 -28.36 22.91
CA ASN A 176 -7.72 -28.41 23.33
C ASN A 176 -7.25 -27.09 23.93
N TYR A 177 -7.15 -27.13 25.24
CA TYR A 177 -6.75 -26.01 26.05
C TYR A 177 -5.23 -25.82 26.13
N MET A 178 -4.44 -26.73 25.53
CA MET A 178 -2.97 -26.68 25.54
C MET A 178 -2.41 -25.69 24.51
N PHE A 179 -1.84 -24.60 25.01
CA PHE A 179 -1.06 -23.65 24.23
C PHE A 179 0.36 -24.15 23.97
N MET A 180 0.81 -23.97 22.73
CA MET A 180 2.23 -24.01 22.32
C MET A 180 2.96 -22.73 22.76
N ASN A 181 2.26 -21.61 22.74
CA ASN A 181 2.84 -20.30 23.03
C ASN A 181 1.74 -19.30 23.40
N VAL A 182 2.11 -18.28 24.18
CA VAL A 182 1.27 -17.13 24.51
C VAL A 182 2.08 -15.87 24.24
N GLU A 183 1.47 -14.93 23.52
CA GLU A 183 2.05 -13.63 23.20
C GLU A 183 1.11 -12.54 23.70
N ILE A 184 1.69 -11.50 24.32
CA ILE A 184 0.95 -10.32 24.76
C ILE A 184 1.56 -9.11 24.10
N TYR A 185 0.70 -8.38 23.42
CA TYR A 185 1.05 -7.19 22.68
C TYR A 185 0.48 -5.96 23.36
N GLN A 186 1.32 -4.99 23.66
CA GLN A 186 0.90 -3.64 23.96
C GLN A 186 0.31 -3.02 22.69
N VAL A 187 -0.89 -2.46 22.82
CA VAL A 187 -1.55 -1.70 21.75
C VAL A 187 -1.11 -0.26 21.87
N ILE A 188 -0.35 0.19 20.88
CA ILE A 188 0.22 1.54 20.82
C ILE A 188 -0.58 2.33 19.81
N GLU A 189 -1.01 3.52 20.21
CA GLU A 189 -1.58 4.48 19.26
C GLU A 189 -0.45 5.02 18.38
N PRO A 190 -0.52 4.83 17.04
CA PRO A 190 0.48 5.36 16.15
C PRO A 190 0.45 6.88 16.26
N VAL A 191 1.59 7.44 16.67
CA VAL A 191 1.76 8.90 16.76
C VAL A 191 1.66 9.46 15.35
N ARG A 192 0.65 10.30 15.12
CA ARG A 192 0.50 11.05 13.87
C ARG A 192 1.69 11.97 13.69
N LEU A 193 2.08 12.20 12.45
CA LEU A 193 3.12 13.19 12.18
C LEU A 193 2.61 14.57 12.57
N ASP A 194 3.43 15.41 13.19
CA ASP A 194 3.04 16.78 13.55
C ASP A 194 2.85 17.67 12.30
N LYS A 195 3.47 17.27 11.19
CA LYS A 195 3.44 17.98 9.89
C LYS A 195 3.26 16.97 8.76
N PRO A 196 2.63 17.37 7.65
CA PRO A 196 2.46 16.47 6.53
C PRO A 196 3.84 16.12 5.92
N TRP A 197 4.07 14.85 5.58
CA TRP A 197 5.37 14.38 5.05
C TRP A 197 5.60 14.75 3.58
N ARG A 198 4.59 15.32 2.93
CA ARG A 198 4.69 16.03 1.66
C ARG A 198 3.99 17.36 1.78
N ASN A 199 4.37 18.30 0.91
CA ASN A 199 3.70 19.58 0.84
C ASN A 199 2.23 19.35 0.52
N ASP A 200 1.36 19.70 1.46
CA ASP A 200 -0.08 19.75 1.24
C ASP A 200 -0.37 21.11 0.62
N SER A 201 -0.31 21.23 -0.71
CA SER A 201 -0.49 22.52 -1.38
C SER A 201 -1.82 23.13 -0.96
N ASN A 202 -1.85 24.29 -0.32
CA ASN A 202 -3.07 25.01 0.04
C ASN A 202 -3.93 25.41 -1.19
N ASP A 203 -3.52 25.05 -2.41
CA ASP A 203 -4.32 25.17 -3.61
C ASP A 203 -5.68 24.49 -3.41
N ILE A 204 -6.71 25.32 -3.42
CA ILE A 204 -8.11 24.89 -3.40
C ILE A 204 -8.34 24.01 -4.64
N THR A 205 -9.14 22.96 -4.52
CA THR A 205 -9.47 22.00 -5.60
C THR A 205 -9.87 22.69 -6.91
N ALA A 206 -10.54 23.84 -6.83
CA ALA A 206 -10.88 24.68 -7.98
C ALA A 206 -9.65 25.20 -8.76
N VAL A 207 -8.57 25.59 -8.07
CA VAL A 207 -7.30 26.04 -8.69
C VAL A 207 -6.64 24.88 -9.41
N LEU A 208 -6.57 23.70 -8.78
CA LEU A 208 -6.02 22.49 -9.40
C LEU A 208 -6.81 22.09 -10.64
N LYS A 209 -8.15 22.10 -10.55
CA LYS A 209 -9.03 21.83 -11.69
C LYS A 209 -8.76 22.81 -12.83
N LYS A 210 -8.66 24.11 -12.51
CA LYS A 210 -8.31 25.15 -13.49
C LYS A 210 -6.95 24.91 -14.14
N MET A 211 -5.93 24.56 -13.37
CA MET A 211 -4.60 24.25 -13.92
C MET A 211 -4.63 23.06 -14.90
N VAL A 212 -5.45 22.05 -14.63
CA VAL A 212 -5.63 20.92 -15.56
C VAL A 212 -6.44 21.31 -16.80
N VAL A 213 -7.47 22.16 -16.66
CA VAL A 213 -8.25 22.68 -17.80
C VAL A 213 -7.37 23.56 -18.71
N ASP A 214 -6.58 24.43 -18.12
CA ASP A 214 -5.73 25.39 -18.82
C ASP A 214 -4.44 24.74 -19.36
N HIS A 215 -4.13 23.50 -18.94
CA HIS A 215 -2.96 22.75 -19.41
C HIS A 215 -2.97 22.61 -20.94
N CYS A 216 -1.83 22.91 -21.54
CA CYS A 216 -1.57 22.74 -22.96
C CYS A 216 -0.23 22.05 -23.14
N PRO A 217 -0.13 20.99 -23.96
CA PRO A 217 1.14 20.38 -24.31
C PRO A 217 2.14 21.40 -24.86
N VAL A 218 3.42 21.12 -24.63
CA VAL A 218 4.53 22.03 -24.98
C VAL A 218 4.47 22.45 -26.45
N LYS A 219 4.44 23.77 -26.68
CA LYS A 219 4.38 24.35 -28.04
C LYS A 219 5.60 23.93 -28.86
N GLY A 220 5.36 23.53 -30.11
CA GLY A 220 6.40 23.09 -31.04
C GLY A 220 6.76 21.60 -30.95
N ALA A 221 6.33 20.89 -29.90
CA ALA A 221 6.60 19.45 -29.77
C ALA A 221 5.90 18.61 -30.85
N GLY A 222 4.84 19.15 -31.48
CA GLY A 222 3.98 18.41 -32.41
C GLY A 222 3.02 17.48 -31.68
N VAL A 223 2.61 17.88 -30.48
CA VAL A 223 1.66 17.15 -29.61
C VAL A 223 0.49 18.08 -29.33
N THR A 224 -0.73 17.61 -29.58
CA THR A 224 -1.97 18.34 -29.30
C THR A 224 -2.66 17.82 -28.05
N GLN A 225 -2.39 16.56 -27.68
CA GLN A 225 -2.88 15.94 -26.45
C GLN A 225 -1.81 15.04 -25.80
N SER A 226 -1.56 15.24 -24.51
CA SER A 226 -0.67 14.38 -23.71
C SER A 226 -1.31 13.01 -23.46
N ARG A 227 -0.62 11.92 -23.80
CA ARG A 227 -1.09 10.54 -23.57
C ARG A 227 -0.43 9.92 -22.35
N ILE A 228 -1.22 9.55 -21.36
CA ILE A 228 -0.76 8.89 -20.12
C ILE A 228 -1.21 7.43 -20.16
N LEU A 229 -0.26 6.49 -20.15
CA LEU A 229 -0.54 5.05 -20.14
C LEU A 229 -0.70 4.54 -18.71
N LEU A 230 -1.84 3.91 -18.41
CA LEU A 230 -2.12 3.27 -17.12
C LEU A 230 -1.81 1.78 -17.20
N VAL A 231 -0.83 1.29 -16.42
CA VAL A 231 -0.41 -0.12 -16.43
C VAL A 231 -0.48 -0.69 -15.02
N GLY A 232 -1.12 -1.85 -14.82
CA GLY A 232 -1.35 -2.41 -13.48
C GLY A 232 -2.12 -3.72 -13.52
N SER A 233 -2.10 -4.47 -12.42
CA SER A 233 -2.84 -5.74 -12.32
C SER A 233 -4.35 -5.56 -12.46
N VAL A 234 -5.06 -6.68 -12.64
CA VAL A 234 -6.53 -6.71 -12.45
C VAL A 234 -6.87 -6.18 -11.05
N GLY A 235 -7.92 -5.38 -10.93
CA GLY A 235 -8.37 -4.79 -9.66
C GLY A 235 -7.51 -3.64 -9.11
N ALA A 236 -6.40 -3.27 -9.76
CA ALA A 236 -5.52 -2.19 -9.29
C ALA A 236 -6.15 -0.78 -9.35
N GLY A 237 -7.30 -0.60 -10.02
CA GLY A 237 -8.00 0.68 -10.07
C GLY A 237 -7.66 1.59 -11.26
N LYS A 238 -7.19 1.03 -12.39
CA LYS A 238 -6.89 1.79 -13.62
C LYS A 238 -8.13 2.49 -14.19
N SER A 239 -9.17 1.72 -14.50
CA SER A 239 -10.44 2.24 -15.03
C SER A 239 -11.19 3.08 -13.98
N SER A 240 -11.07 2.73 -12.69
CA SER A 240 -11.61 3.52 -11.57
C SER A 240 -10.96 4.89 -11.46
N TYR A 241 -9.66 5.00 -11.76
CA TYR A 241 -8.96 6.28 -11.81
C TYR A 241 -9.50 7.17 -12.93
N PHE A 242 -9.71 6.62 -14.14
CA PHE A 242 -10.38 7.36 -15.22
C PHE A 242 -11.77 7.84 -14.78
N ASN A 243 -12.60 6.97 -14.22
CA ASN A 243 -13.94 7.34 -13.73
C ASN A 243 -13.86 8.45 -12.68
N THR A 244 -12.86 8.40 -11.80
CA THR A 244 -12.65 9.43 -10.76
C THR A 244 -12.35 10.78 -11.40
N ILE A 245 -11.36 10.86 -12.29
CA ILE A 245 -11.04 12.11 -13.01
C ILE A 245 -12.24 12.59 -13.83
N ASN A 246 -12.93 11.70 -14.54
CA ASN A 246 -14.12 12.05 -15.33
C ASN A 246 -15.26 12.61 -14.47
N SER A 247 -15.43 12.10 -13.25
CA SER A 247 -16.44 12.57 -12.30
C SER A 247 -16.21 14.04 -11.90
N ILE A 248 -14.95 14.42 -11.65
CA ILE A 248 -14.54 15.79 -11.32
C ILE A 248 -14.95 16.79 -12.42
N PHE A 249 -14.76 16.41 -13.68
CA PHE A 249 -15.08 17.28 -14.82
C PHE A 249 -16.56 17.26 -15.19
N ARG A 250 -17.29 16.18 -14.91
CA ARG A 250 -18.74 16.09 -15.14
C ARG A 250 -19.58 16.70 -14.00
N GLY A 251 -19.00 16.86 -12.80
CA GLY A 251 -19.69 17.42 -11.65
C GLY A 251 -20.52 16.41 -10.85
N HIS A 252 -20.41 15.12 -11.15
CA HIS A 252 -21.06 14.04 -10.40
C HIS A 252 -20.28 12.72 -10.57
N VAL A 253 -20.44 11.77 -9.65
CA VAL A 253 -19.80 10.43 -9.74
C VAL A 253 -20.28 9.70 -11.00
N THR A 254 -19.34 9.09 -11.75
CA THR A 254 -19.61 8.43 -13.04
C THR A 254 -18.98 7.04 -13.13
N CYS A 255 -19.56 6.17 -13.95
CA CYS A 255 -19.10 4.81 -14.21
C CYS A 255 -18.96 4.52 -15.71
N GLN A 256 -18.32 5.41 -16.47
CA GLN A 256 -18.22 5.27 -17.93
C GLN A 256 -17.31 4.11 -18.36
N ALA A 257 -16.23 3.83 -17.62
CA ALA A 257 -15.45 2.61 -17.80
C ALA A 257 -15.94 1.51 -16.85
N SER A 258 -16.03 0.27 -17.36
CA SER A 258 -16.44 -0.88 -16.56
C SER A 258 -15.46 -1.15 -15.42
N THR A 259 -15.95 -1.13 -14.19
CA THR A 259 -15.17 -1.37 -12.97
C THR A 259 -15.84 -2.45 -12.12
N GLY A 260 -15.06 -3.32 -11.49
CA GLY A 260 -15.56 -4.38 -10.62
C GLY A 260 -14.46 -5.28 -10.07
N SER A 261 -14.76 -5.99 -8.99
CA SER A 261 -13.85 -6.93 -8.32
C SER A 261 -14.08 -8.33 -8.87
N VAL A 262 -13.54 -8.60 -10.06
CA VAL A 262 -13.60 -9.92 -10.72
C VAL A 262 -12.18 -10.48 -10.85
N GLU A 263 -12.05 -11.81 -10.84
CA GLU A 263 -10.76 -12.52 -10.92
C GLU A 263 -10.02 -12.27 -12.25
N HIS A 264 -10.75 -11.95 -13.32
CA HIS A 264 -10.22 -11.64 -14.65
C HIS A 264 -10.44 -10.18 -15.05
N SER A 265 -9.60 -9.66 -15.95
CA SER A 265 -9.69 -8.28 -16.43
C SER A 265 -11.02 -8.00 -17.15
N LEU A 266 -11.78 -7.02 -16.63
CA LEU A 266 -12.98 -6.49 -17.30
C LEU A 266 -12.62 -5.65 -18.54
N THR A 267 -11.49 -4.95 -18.50
CA THR A 267 -10.94 -4.22 -19.64
C THR A 267 -10.20 -5.20 -20.54
N THR A 268 -10.80 -5.58 -21.66
CA THR A 268 -10.20 -6.44 -22.69
C THR A 268 -9.77 -5.67 -23.94
N ILE A 269 -10.06 -4.36 -23.97
CA ILE A 269 -9.85 -3.46 -25.09
C ILE A 269 -8.98 -2.29 -24.63
N TYR A 270 -7.97 -1.94 -25.41
CA TYR A 270 -7.17 -0.73 -25.22
C TYR A 270 -8.03 0.50 -25.49
N ARG A 271 -8.16 1.36 -24.47
CA ARG A 271 -9.03 2.54 -24.54
C ARG A 271 -8.27 3.81 -24.23
N CYS A 272 -8.27 4.74 -25.16
CA CYS A 272 -7.76 6.10 -24.96
C CYS A 272 -8.94 7.01 -24.59
N HIS A 273 -9.15 7.21 -23.30
CA HIS A 273 -10.27 8.00 -22.80
C HIS A 273 -10.01 9.50 -22.97
N GLN A 274 -10.90 10.15 -23.71
CA GLN A 274 -10.92 11.60 -23.86
C GLN A 274 -11.92 12.21 -22.88
N LEU A 275 -11.48 13.22 -22.14
CA LEU A 275 -12.29 13.92 -21.15
C LEU A 275 -12.73 15.28 -21.66
N ARG A 276 -13.88 15.75 -21.16
CA ARG A 276 -14.42 17.09 -21.44
C ARG A 276 -14.65 17.83 -20.14
N ASN A 277 -14.36 19.13 -20.14
CA ASN A 277 -14.92 20.07 -19.19
C ASN A 277 -16.00 20.86 -19.94
N ASP A 278 -17.26 20.62 -19.59
CA ASP A 278 -18.43 21.13 -20.32
C ASP A 278 -18.39 20.74 -21.82
N SER A 279 -18.32 21.73 -22.71
CA SER A 279 -18.25 21.56 -24.16
C SER A 279 -16.83 21.40 -24.70
N THR A 280 -15.80 21.61 -23.88
CA THR A 280 -14.39 21.66 -24.32
C THR A 280 -13.66 20.37 -23.96
N TYR A 281 -12.99 19.78 -24.94
CA TYR A 281 -12.12 18.64 -24.72
C TYR A 281 -10.82 19.05 -24.03
N LEU A 282 -10.43 18.27 -23.02
CA LEU A 282 -9.15 18.45 -22.35
C LEU A 282 -8.00 17.98 -23.25
N LYS A 283 -6.82 18.59 -23.06
CA LYS A 283 -5.64 18.32 -23.91
C LYS A 283 -4.79 17.16 -23.41
N PHE A 284 -5.44 16.13 -22.89
CA PHE A 284 -4.81 14.87 -22.52
C PHE A 284 -5.75 13.68 -22.73
N LEU A 285 -5.17 12.49 -22.76
CA LEU A 285 -5.84 11.20 -22.87
C LEU A 285 -5.32 10.27 -21.77
N LEU A 286 -6.24 9.57 -21.11
CA LEU A 286 -5.91 8.46 -20.21
C LEU A 286 -6.05 7.15 -20.99
N CYS A 287 -4.92 6.48 -21.22
CA CYS A 287 -4.82 5.26 -22.00
C CYS A 287 -4.89 4.06 -21.04
N ASP A 288 -6.08 3.45 -20.93
CA ASP A 288 -6.35 2.31 -20.06
C ASP A 288 -5.99 0.99 -20.75
N THR A 289 -5.31 0.10 -20.01
CA THR A 289 -4.87 -1.20 -20.51
C THR A 289 -5.62 -2.35 -19.84
N GLN A 290 -5.60 -3.52 -20.47
CA GLN A 290 -6.00 -4.76 -19.80
C GLN A 290 -5.15 -4.96 -18.54
N GLY A 291 -5.77 -5.48 -17.48
CA GLY A 291 -5.09 -5.82 -16.25
C GLY A 291 -4.06 -6.93 -16.47
N LEU A 292 -2.90 -6.77 -15.83
CA LEU A 292 -1.87 -7.79 -15.82
C LEU A 292 -2.29 -8.96 -14.91
N GLU A 293 -2.19 -10.18 -15.44
CA GLU A 293 -2.51 -11.43 -14.72
C GLU A 293 -1.25 -12.26 -14.47
N ASN A 294 -1.34 -13.23 -13.54
CA ASN A 294 -0.20 -14.05 -13.14
C ASN A 294 0.12 -15.09 -14.21
N GLY A 295 1.41 -15.23 -14.56
CA GLY A 295 1.85 -16.21 -15.55
C GLY A 295 1.50 -15.84 -17.00
N GLN A 296 0.93 -14.66 -17.20
CA GLN A 296 0.72 -14.08 -18.52
C GLN A 296 2.07 -13.72 -19.14
N GLU A 297 2.38 -14.21 -20.34
CA GLU A 297 3.54 -13.73 -21.09
C GLU A 297 3.16 -12.47 -21.88
N ILE A 298 4.07 -11.49 -21.89
CA ILE A 298 3.87 -10.23 -22.63
C ILE A 298 4.96 -10.09 -23.69
N ASP A 299 4.56 -10.04 -24.95
CA ASP A 299 5.51 -9.77 -26.03
C ASP A 299 6.08 -8.34 -25.94
N LYS A 300 7.41 -8.24 -25.88
CA LYS A 300 8.13 -6.97 -25.77
C LYS A 300 7.93 -6.03 -26.96
N TYR A 301 7.67 -6.55 -28.16
CA TYR A 301 7.44 -5.75 -29.36
C TYR A 301 6.03 -5.18 -29.37
N TYR A 302 5.06 -5.91 -28.81
CA TYR A 302 3.73 -5.37 -28.54
C TYR A 302 3.81 -4.15 -27.62
N LEU A 303 4.49 -4.28 -26.47
CA LEU A 303 4.67 -3.16 -25.53
C LEU A 303 5.44 -1.99 -26.14
N ALA A 304 6.49 -2.28 -26.91
CA ALA A 304 7.23 -1.26 -27.65
C ALA A 304 6.32 -0.51 -28.62
N GLY A 305 5.52 -1.23 -29.40
CA GLY A 305 4.54 -0.66 -30.32
C GLY A 305 3.49 0.20 -29.62
N LEU A 306 3.01 -0.25 -28.45
CA LEU A 306 2.09 0.52 -27.61
C LEU A 306 2.70 1.85 -27.17
N LEU A 307 3.93 1.83 -26.64
CA LEU A 307 4.63 3.05 -26.22
C LEU A 307 4.93 3.99 -27.39
N ASP A 308 5.21 3.44 -28.57
CA ASP A 308 5.50 4.18 -29.79
C ASP A 308 4.25 4.68 -30.54
N GLY A 309 3.04 4.37 -30.06
CA GLY A 309 1.80 4.85 -30.67
C GLY A 309 1.34 4.05 -31.89
N HIS A 310 1.82 2.81 -32.05
CA HIS A 310 1.41 1.91 -33.13
C HIS A 310 0.06 1.20 -32.87
N VAL A 311 -0.51 1.36 -31.68
CA VAL A 311 -1.74 0.68 -31.26
C VAL A 311 -2.90 1.66 -31.28
N SER A 312 -3.90 1.39 -32.12
CA SER A 312 -5.09 2.24 -32.22
C SER A 312 -6.01 2.08 -31.01
N ASP A 313 -6.78 3.13 -30.70
CA ASP A 313 -7.91 3.01 -29.77
C ASP A 313 -8.90 1.92 -30.24
N GLY A 314 -9.49 1.20 -29.30
CA GLY A 314 -10.41 0.10 -29.59
C GLY A 314 -9.74 -1.23 -29.95
N HIS A 315 -8.41 -1.30 -29.95
CA HIS A 315 -7.69 -2.56 -30.19
C HIS A 315 -7.95 -3.57 -29.05
N ARG A 316 -8.35 -4.79 -29.41
CA ARG A 316 -8.52 -5.89 -28.46
C ARG A 316 -7.14 -6.44 -28.10
N PHE A 317 -6.83 -6.50 -26.80
CA PHE A 317 -5.54 -6.98 -26.33
C PHE A 317 -5.31 -8.45 -26.70
N ASP A 318 -4.11 -8.73 -27.19
CA ASP A 318 -3.55 -10.06 -27.34
C ASP A 318 -2.09 -9.99 -26.92
N TRP A 319 -1.83 -10.36 -25.66
CA TRP A 319 -0.49 -10.26 -25.07
C TRP A 319 0.48 -11.31 -25.62
N PHE A 320 -0.05 -12.37 -26.23
CA PHE A 320 0.70 -13.51 -26.75
C PHE A 320 1.15 -13.29 -28.19
N SER A 321 0.42 -12.47 -28.96
CA SER A 321 0.76 -12.24 -30.36
C SER A 321 1.25 -10.81 -30.62
N ARG A 322 2.31 -10.71 -31.43
CA ARG A 322 2.76 -9.41 -31.95
C ARG A 322 1.66 -8.80 -32.78
N ILE A 323 1.44 -7.50 -32.63
CA ILE A 323 0.56 -6.76 -33.54
C ILE A 323 1.14 -6.89 -34.94
N LYS A 324 0.39 -7.56 -35.82
CA LYS A 324 0.77 -7.70 -37.22
C LYS A 324 0.62 -6.33 -37.89
N VAL A 325 1.62 -5.92 -38.65
CA VAL A 325 1.65 -4.66 -39.44
C VAL A 325 0.44 -4.53 -40.39
N ILE A 326 -0.20 -5.65 -40.72
CA ILE A 326 -1.36 -5.75 -41.64
C ILE A 326 -2.69 -5.64 -40.88
N SER A 327 -2.70 -5.65 -39.55
CA SER A 327 -3.94 -5.55 -38.77
C SER A 327 -4.54 -4.14 -38.86
N ALA A 328 -5.87 -4.04 -38.93
CA ALA A 328 -6.59 -2.77 -38.97
C ALA A 328 -6.35 -1.87 -37.74
N SER A 329 -5.87 -2.45 -36.64
CA SER A 329 -5.53 -1.75 -35.40
C SER A 329 -4.08 -1.25 -35.32
N TYR A 330 -3.26 -1.53 -36.34
CA TYR A 330 -1.86 -1.10 -36.40
C TYR A 330 -1.71 0.23 -37.13
N ILE A 331 -1.21 1.25 -36.43
CA ILE A 331 -0.90 2.56 -37.01
C ILE A 331 0.47 2.47 -37.69
N LYS A 332 0.48 2.54 -39.03
CA LYS A 332 1.71 2.39 -39.84
C LYS A 332 2.66 3.58 -39.74
N THR A 333 2.13 4.79 -39.67
CA THR A 333 2.89 6.04 -39.59
C THR A 333 2.40 6.84 -38.41
N GLN A 334 3.15 6.76 -37.31
CA GLN A 334 2.88 7.44 -36.07
C GLN A 334 3.39 8.88 -36.10
N THR A 335 2.64 9.78 -35.47
CA THR A 335 3.10 11.13 -35.15
C THR A 335 3.62 11.18 -33.73
N THR A 336 4.28 12.27 -33.34
CA THR A 336 4.61 12.48 -31.92
C THR A 336 3.38 12.51 -31.02
N ASN A 337 2.23 12.93 -31.54
CA ASN A 337 0.97 12.95 -30.81
C ASN A 337 0.44 11.55 -30.46
N ASP A 338 0.86 10.51 -31.20
CA ASP A 338 0.38 9.14 -31.00
C ASP A 338 1.16 8.38 -29.92
N ARG A 339 2.38 8.85 -29.60
CA ARG A 339 3.26 8.21 -28.61
C ARG A 339 2.73 8.38 -27.19
N ILE A 340 3.14 7.49 -26.30
CA ILE A 340 2.93 7.67 -24.87
C ILE A 340 3.92 8.71 -24.34
N HIS A 341 3.43 9.63 -23.51
CA HIS A 341 4.20 10.75 -22.96
C HIS A 341 4.51 10.59 -21.47
N CYS A 342 3.74 9.76 -20.76
CA CYS A 342 4.00 9.37 -19.36
C CYS A 342 3.42 7.98 -19.10
N VAL A 343 4.10 7.16 -18.29
CA VAL A 343 3.60 5.85 -17.84
C VAL A 343 3.28 5.91 -16.35
N ALA A 344 2.08 5.48 -15.97
CA ALA A 344 1.66 5.34 -14.59
C ALA A 344 1.50 3.86 -14.22
N PHE A 345 2.34 3.37 -13.31
CA PHE A 345 2.19 2.06 -12.70
C PHE A 345 1.11 2.12 -11.63
N VAL A 346 -0.08 1.63 -11.96
CA VAL A 346 -1.23 1.61 -11.06
C VAL A 346 -1.14 0.40 -10.14
N ILE A 347 -1.01 0.66 -8.84
CA ILE A 347 -0.76 -0.35 -7.81
C ILE A 347 -1.75 -0.15 -6.67
N ASP A 348 -2.46 -1.22 -6.31
CA ASP A 348 -3.31 -1.26 -5.13
C ASP A 348 -2.43 -1.26 -3.86
N SER A 349 -2.68 -0.34 -2.94
CA SER A 349 -1.94 -0.23 -1.68
C SER A 349 -1.94 -1.53 -0.85
N GLY A 350 -3.03 -2.29 -0.88
CA GLY A 350 -3.16 -3.59 -0.19
C GLY A 350 -2.33 -4.70 -0.83
N SER A 351 -1.92 -4.52 -2.09
CA SER A 351 -1.17 -5.52 -2.86
C SER A 351 0.35 -5.38 -2.78
N VAL A 352 0.88 -4.29 -2.22
CA VAL A 352 2.32 -3.96 -2.22
C VAL A 352 3.18 -5.07 -1.60
N ASP A 353 2.78 -5.58 -0.42
CA ASP A 353 3.54 -6.60 0.31
C ASP A 353 3.45 -8.01 -0.33
N VAL A 354 2.42 -8.25 -1.12
CA VAL A 354 2.10 -9.57 -1.69
C VAL A 354 2.25 -9.60 -3.21
N MET A 355 2.85 -8.55 -3.79
CA MET A 355 3.07 -8.45 -5.23
C MET A 355 3.95 -9.61 -5.71
N ASN A 356 3.42 -10.42 -6.62
CA ASN A 356 4.15 -11.57 -7.12
C ASN A 356 5.24 -11.16 -8.14
N LYS A 357 6.20 -12.07 -8.33
CA LYS A 357 7.35 -11.87 -9.22
C LYS A 357 6.97 -11.68 -10.70
N SER A 358 5.87 -12.28 -11.16
CA SER A 358 5.42 -12.17 -12.56
C SER A 358 4.96 -10.75 -12.87
N ILE A 359 4.08 -10.17 -12.04
CA ILE A 359 3.66 -8.77 -12.16
C ILE A 359 4.84 -7.81 -12.06
N LEU A 360 5.73 -8.02 -11.09
CA LEU A 360 6.94 -7.20 -10.95
C LEU A 360 7.82 -7.27 -12.20
N SER A 361 7.98 -8.46 -12.81
CA SER A 361 8.74 -8.62 -14.05
C SER A 361 8.12 -7.86 -15.23
N HIS A 362 6.79 -7.81 -15.32
CA HIS A 362 6.08 -7.01 -16.33
C HIS A 362 6.30 -5.51 -16.12
N PHE A 363 6.23 -5.03 -14.88
CA PHE A 363 6.59 -3.65 -14.59
C PHE A 363 8.04 -3.35 -14.99
N LYS A 364 9.00 -4.22 -14.65
CA LYS A 364 10.39 -4.04 -15.08
C LYS A 364 10.56 -4.02 -16.60
N MET A 365 9.79 -4.82 -17.34
CA MET A 365 9.80 -4.81 -18.81
C MET A 365 9.31 -3.46 -19.36
N VAL A 366 8.18 -2.96 -18.86
CA VAL A 366 7.63 -1.65 -19.25
C VAL A 366 8.58 -0.53 -18.87
N GLN A 367 9.15 -0.55 -17.66
CA GLN A 367 10.16 0.42 -17.22
C GLN A 367 11.36 0.45 -18.16
N LYS A 368 11.89 -0.72 -18.53
CA LYS A 368 13.02 -0.82 -19.45
C LYS A 368 12.71 -0.19 -20.80
N LEU A 369 11.54 -0.48 -21.37
CA LEU A 369 11.11 0.05 -22.67
C LEU A 369 10.79 1.55 -22.62
N ALA A 370 10.22 2.04 -21.51
CA ALA A 370 9.96 3.45 -21.27
C ALA A 370 11.26 4.25 -21.12
N ASN A 371 12.22 3.75 -20.32
CA ASN A 371 13.55 4.35 -20.15
C ASN A 371 14.31 4.49 -21.47
N GLN A 372 14.26 3.45 -22.33
CA GLN A 372 14.87 3.50 -23.66
C GLN A 372 14.29 4.60 -24.57
N ARG A 373 13.10 5.10 -24.24
CA ARG A 373 12.40 6.16 -24.99
C ARG A 373 12.43 7.51 -24.27
N GLY A 374 13.06 7.60 -23.09
CA GLY A 374 12.99 8.79 -22.24
C GLY A 374 11.60 9.06 -21.64
N ILE A 375 10.69 8.08 -21.67
CA ILE A 375 9.32 8.29 -21.18
C ILE A 375 9.34 8.27 -19.64
N PRO A 376 8.90 9.35 -18.97
CA PRO A 376 8.86 9.43 -17.53
C PRO A 376 7.82 8.48 -16.95
N GLN A 377 8.09 8.04 -15.73
CA GLN A 377 7.31 7.03 -15.04
C GLN A 377 6.92 7.50 -13.64
N VAL A 378 5.68 7.19 -13.26
CA VAL A 378 5.13 7.40 -11.91
C VAL A 378 4.53 6.11 -11.37
N ILE A 379 4.33 6.06 -10.06
CA ILE A 379 3.51 5.04 -9.39
C ILE A 379 2.21 5.73 -9.00
N LEU A 380 1.08 5.19 -9.44
CA LEU A 380 -0.23 5.62 -8.99
C LEU A 380 -0.71 4.62 -7.93
N LEU A 381 -0.48 4.95 -6.67
CA LEU A 381 -0.89 4.13 -5.54
C LEU A 381 -2.37 4.38 -5.25
N THR A 382 -3.20 3.38 -5.51
CA THR A 382 -4.66 3.44 -5.35
C THR A 382 -5.10 2.82 -4.02
N LYS A 383 -6.37 3.05 -3.65
CA LYS A 383 -6.99 2.53 -2.41
C LYS A 383 -6.19 2.94 -1.17
N VAL A 384 -5.70 4.18 -1.15
CA VAL A 384 -4.85 4.68 -0.07
C VAL A 384 -5.59 4.84 1.27
N ASP A 385 -6.92 4.94 1.20
CA ASP A 385 -7.84 4.86 2.33
C ASP A 385 -7.76 3.53 3.08
N GLN A 386 -7.43 2.44 2.39
CA GLN A 386 -7.36 1.11 3.00
C GLN A 386 -6.05 0.86 3.76
N ILE A 387 -5.09 1.78 3.71
CA ILE A 387 -3.79 1.66 4.41
C ILE A 387 -3.95 1.85 5.92
N ASP A 388 -4.88 2.72 6.32
CA ASP A 388 -5.00 3.21 7.69
C ASP A 388 -6.46 3.54 7.99
N LEU A 389 -7.03 2.94 9.03
CA LEU A 389 -8.44 3.09 9.38
C LEU A 389 -8.85 4.55 9.62
N ASP A 390 -7.94 5.40 10.11
CA ASP A 390 -8.30 6.81 10.31
C ASP A 390 -8.25 7.58 8.98
N VAL A 391 -7.48 7.11 7.99
CA VAL A 391 -7.49 7.66 6.63
C VAL A 391 -8.76 7.23 5.87
N ASP A 392 -9.28 6.02 6.11
CA ASP A 392 -10.60 5.60 5.59
C ASP A 392 -11.74 6.45 6.15
N LYS A 393 -11.65 6.85 7.43
CA LYS A 393 -12.61 7.74 8.08
C LYS A 393 -12.46 9.19 7.60
N ASP A 394 -11.23 9.67 7.49
CA ASP A 394 -10.90 11.04 7.10
C ASP A 394 -9.64 11.07 6.22
N LEU A 395 -9.85 11.22 4.91
CA LEU A 395 -8.78 11.26 3.92
C LEU A 395 -7.82 12.45 4.12
N SER A 396 -8.20 13.49 4.88
CA SER A 396 -7.29 14.60 5.21
C SER A 396 -6.08 14.13 6.06
N GLN A 397 -6.22 13.00 6.76
CA GLN A 397 -5.14 12.37 7.54
C GLN A 397 -4.10 11.64 6.69
N LEU A 398 -4.31 11.52 5.37
CA LEU A 398 -3.46 10.75 4.46
C LEU A 398 -1.98 11.14 4.54
N LEU A 399 -1.70 12.45 4.57
CA LEU A 399 -0.34 12.99 4.63
C LEU A 399 0.25 13.05 6.05
N TYR A 400 -0.51 12.66 7.06
CA TYR A 400 -0.09 12.63 8.47
C TYR A 400 0.10 11.20 9.00
N SER A 401 -0.21 10.19 8.19
CA SER A 401 -0.10 8.77 8.54
C SER A 401 1.32 8.23 8.33
N PRO A 402 2.01 7.75 9.39
CA PRO A 402 3.27 7.02 9.25
C PRO A 402 3.13 5.72 8.45
N ARG A 403 1.96 5.07 8.50
CA ARG A 403 1.67 3.85 7.70
C ARG A 403 1.68 4.14 6.21
N VAL A 404 1.11 5.28 5.81
CA VAL A 404 1.16 5.73 4.41
C VAL A 404 2.61 5.98 3.97
N VAL A 405 3.43 6.62 4.81
CA VAL A 405 4.87 6.81 4.53
C VAL A 405 5.57 5.47 4.32
N TYR A 406 5.32 4.51 5.21
CA TYR A 406 5.90 3.17 5.10
C TYR A 406 5.52 2.49 3.77
N VAL A 407 4.24 2.47 3.40
CA VAL A 407 3.79 1.85 2.13
C VAL A 407 4.40 2.57 0.92
N VAL A 408 4.51 3.90 0.98
CA VAL A 408 5.17 4.70 -0.07
C VAL A 408 6.64 4.32 -0.21
N ASP A 409 7.37 4.19 0.90
CA ASP A 409 8.77 3.78 0.90
C ASP A 409 8.93 2.37 0.30
N GLN A 410 8.06 1.43 0.69
CA GLN A 410 8.07 0.06 0.18
C GLN A 410 7.83 0.01 -1.33
N VAL A 411 6.77 0.65 -1.83
CA VAL A 411 6.42 0.59 -3.26
C VAL A 411 7.45 1.34 -4.12
N ALA A 412 7.98 2.47 -3.63
CA ALA A 412 9.05 3.21 -4.28
C ALA A 412 10.31 2.33 -4.45
N GLN A 413 10.72 1.64 -3.39
CA GLN A 413 11.85 0.73 -3.41
C GLN A 413 11.61 -0.48 -4.32
N LEU A 414 10.43 -1.10 -4.25
CA LEU A 414 10.06 -2.27 -5.03
C LEU A 414 10.11 -2.00 -6.54
N ILE A 415 9.51 -0.89 -6.96
CA ILE A 415 9.44 -0.48 -8.36
C ILE A 415 10.75 0.20 -8.79
N GLY A 416 11.53 0.77 -7.88
CA GLY A 416 12.79 1.44 -8.16
C GLY A 416 12.60 2.86 -8.70
N LEU A 417 11.61 3.58 -8.19
CA LEU A 417 11.35 4.99 -8.52
C LEU A 417 11.50 5.87 -7.26
N PRO A 418 11.84 7.16 -7.41
CA PRO A 418 11.94 8.06 -6.27
C PRO A 418 10.62 8.20 -5.53
N ARG A 419 10.68 8.46 -4.22
CA ARG A 419 9.48 8.65 -3.39
C ARG A 419 8.56 9.74 -3.91
N GLY A 420 9.10 10.81 -4.51
CA GLY A 420 8.31 11.88 -5.13
C GLY A 420 7.46 11.44 -6.33
N HIS A 421 7.74 10.28 -6.92
CA HIS A 421 7.01 9.74 -8.07
C HIS A 421 5.81 8.85 -7.65
N VAL A 422 5.61 8.61 -6.36
CA VAL A 422 4.47 7.85 -5.85
C VAL A 422 3.29 8.80 -5.63
N LEU A 423 2.31 8.78 -6.52
CA LEU A 423 1.10 9.59 -6.48
C LEU A 423 0.00 8.83 -5.73
N LEU A 424 -0.60 9.46 -4.74
CA LEU A 424 -1.58 8.84 -3.86
C LEU A 424 -2.99 9.17 -4.33
N VAL A 425 -3.83 8.15 -4.54
CA VAL A 425 -5.21 8.37 -4.99
C VAL A 425 -6.17 7.43 -4.27
N LYS A 426 -7.25 8.02 -3.74
CA LYS A 426 -8.49 7.31 -3.47
C LYS A 426 -9.41 7.51 -4.68
N ASN A 427 -9.93 6.42 -5.23
CA ASN A 427 -10.92 6.51 -6.30
C ASN A 427 -12.33 6.57 -5.69
N TYR A 428 -13.29 7.10 -6.44
CA TYR A 428 -14.71 6.96 -6.08
C TYR A 428 -15.12 5.49 -6.16
N GLU A 429 -15.67 4.96 -5.06
CA GLU A 429 -16.11 3.56 -4.97
C GLU A 429 -17.41 3.45 -4.17
N LYS A 430 -17.42 3.96 -2.93
CA LYS A 430 -18.58 3.91 -2.03
C LYS A 430 -19.40 5.20 -2.05
N GLU A 431 -18.84 6.28 -2.57
CA GLU A 431 -19.48 7.60 -2.60
C GLU A 431 -20.42 7.76 -3.79
N THR A 432 -21.54 8.43 -3.56
CA THR A 432 -22.51 8.83 -4.58
C THR A 432 -22.34 10.27 -5.05
N GLU A 433 -21.65 11.09 -4.25
CA GLU A 433 -21.40 12.51 -4.50
C GLU A 433 -19.89 12.80 -4.55
N LEU A 434 -19.53 13.94 -5.14
CA LEU A 434 -18.14 14.38 -5.16
C LEU A 434 -17.67 14.77 -3.76
N ASN A 435 -16.43 14.42 -3.45
CA ASN A 435 -15.72 14.74 -2.23
C ASN A 435 -14.48 15.56 -2.56
N GLU A 436 -14.34 16.73 -1.95
CA GLU A 436 -13.28 17.69 -2.27
C GLU A 436 -11.86 17.11 -2.03
N THR A 437 -11.68 16.32 -0.96
CA THR A 437 -10.37 15.72 -0.64
C THR A 437 -10.00 14.63 -1.65
N VAL A 438 -10.98 13.83 -2.10
CA VAL A 438 -10.80 12.85 -3.18
C VAL A 438 -10.39 13.56 -4.47
N ASP A 439 -11.13 14.60 -4.84
CA ASP A 439 -10.87 15.40 -6.05
C ASP A 439 -9.47 16.02 -6.02
N ARG A 440 -9.06 16.58 -4.88
CA ARG A 440 -7.76 17.20 -4.68
C ARG A 440 -6.61 16.21 -4.96
N PHE A 441 -6.63 15.04 -4.34
CA PHE A 441 -5.57 14.03 -4.55
C PHE A 441 -5.56 13.48 -5.98
N ALA A 442 -6.74 13.27 -6.57
CA ALA A 442 -6.84 12.85 -7.96
C ALA A 442 -6.27 13.91 -8.93
N LEU A 443 -6.62 15.19 -8.75
CA LEU A 443 -6.11 16.29 -9.57
C LEU A 443 -4.61 16.54 -9.37
N LEU A 444 -4.09 16.45 -8.15
CA LEU A 444 -2.65 16.52 -7.89
C LEU A 444 -1.89 15.42 -8.64
N SER A 445 -2.41 14.19 -8.62
CA SER A 445 -1.80 13.08 -9.35
C SER A 445 -1.81 13.31 -10.86
N LEU A 446 -2.92 13.78 -11.42
CA LEU A 446 -3.03 14.09 -12.84
C LEU A 446 -2.09 15.24 -13.24
N GLN A 447 -2.06 16.32 -12.47
CA GLN A 447 -1.19 17.45 -12.70
C GLN A 447 0.28 17.02 -12.75
N GLN A 448 0.71 16.18 -11.80
CA GLN A 448 2.09 15.70 -11.78
C GLN A 448 2.43 14.85 -13.00
N MET A 449 1.52 13.99 -13.46
CA MET A 449 1.69 13.22 -14.70
C MET A 449 1.77 14.11 -15.94
N LEU A 450 0.96 15.18 -16.00
CA LEU A 450 1.01 16.15 -17.10
C LEU A 450 2.32 16.95 -17.10
N ARG A 451 2.82 17.37 -15.92
CA ARG A 451 4.13 18.01 -15.80
C ARG A 451 5.26 17.12 -16.30
N PHE A 452 5.25 15.84 -15.94
CA PHE A 452 6.24 14.90 -16.45
C PHE A 452 6.09 14.66 -17.96
N ALA A 453 4.87 14.59 -18.48
CA ALA A 453 4.65 14.54 -19.93
C ALA A 453 5.24 15.76 -20.64
N ASP A 454 5.13 16.96 -20.05
CA ASP A 454 5.76 18.18 -20.58
C ASP A 454 7.29 18.11 -20.54
N ASP A 455 7.89 17.61 -19.45
CA ASP A 455 9.34 17.42 -19.33
C ASP A 455 9.88 16.55 -20.47
N TYR A 456 9.19 15.45 -20.78
CA TYR A 456 9.49 14.60 -21.95
C TYR A 456 9.41 15.36 -23.27
N MET A 457 8.40 16.21 -23.44
CA MET A 457 8.25 17.01 -24.67
C MET A 457 9.34 18.08 -24.80
N TYR A 458 9.79 18.68 -23.69
CA TYR A 458 10.93 19.60 -23.71
C TYR A 458 12.21 18.89 -24.16
N GLU A 459 12.46 17.68 -23.67
CA GLU A 459 13.63 16.87 -24.10
C GLU A 459 13.55 16.51 -25.59
N LEU A 460 12.37 16.16 -26.11
CA LEU A 460 12.16 15.95 -27.55
C LEU A 460 12.47 17.20 -28.38
N LEU A 461 12.20 18.39 -27.86
CA LEU A 461 12.51 19.64 -28.54
C LEU A 461 14.01 19.96 -28.52
N GLU A 462 14.70 19.68 -27.41
CA GLU A 462 16.14 19.89 -27.29
C GLU A 462 16.93 18.96 -28.21
N THR A 463 16.55 17.68 -28.28
CA THR A 463 17.18 16.70 -29.18
C THR A 463 16.96 17.01 -30.66
N ARG A 464 15.89 17.74 -31.02
CA ARG A 464 15.62 18.21 -32.39
C ARG A 464 16.43 19.42 -32.81
N LYS A 465 17.01 20.18 -31.87
CA LYS A 465 17.90 21.30 -32.24
C LYS A 465 19.16 20.71 -32.88
N PRO A 466 19.54 21.13 -34.09
CA PRO A 466 20.79 20.68 -34.68
C PRO A 466 21.90 21.01 -33.69
N SER A 467 22.74 20.01 -33.38
CA SER A 467 23.94 20.24 -32.58
C SER A 467 24.64 21.46 -33.17
N ARG A 468 24.95 22.47 -32.34
CA ARG A 468 25.88 23.53 -32.73
C ARG A 468 27.18 22.81 -33.07
N LYS A 469 27.35 22.40 -34.33
CA LYS A 469 28.67 22.18 -34.92
C LYS A 469 29.39 23.48 -34.60
N LEU A 470 30.43 23.43 -33.75
CA LEU A 470 31.38 24.53 -33.70
C LEU A 470 31.70 24.82 -35.16
N SER A 471 31.39 26.04 -35.60
CA SER A 471 31.63 26.44 -36.97
C SER A 471 33.11 26.16 -37.27
N SER A 472 33.40 25.70 -38.48
CA SER A 472 34.76 25.42 -38.96
C SER A 472 35.72 26.60 -38.81
N SER A 473 35.19 27.80 -38.49
CA SER A 473 35.90 29.00 -38.08
C SER A 473 36.79 28.82 -36.85
N TYR A 474 36.42 27.96 -35.88
CA TYR A 474 37.21 27.76 -34.65
C TYR A 474 38.30 26.68 -34.79
N SER A 475 38.21 25.80 -35.79
CA SER A 475 39.22 24.77 -36.03
C SER A 475 40.56 25.38 -36.40
N TRP A 476 40.57 26.41 -37.25
CA TRP A 476 41.79 27.12 -37.65
C TRP A 476 42.39 27.91 -36.48
N VAL A 477 41.56 28.52 -35.62
CA VAL A 477 42.04 29.28 -34.46
C VAL A 477 42.71 28.36 -33.43
N ILE A 478 42.15 27.17 -33.19
CA ILE A 478 42.74 26.17 -32.28
C ILE A 478 44.04 25.60 -32.88
N THR A 479 44.08 25.38 -34.20
CA THR A 479 45.28 24.85 -34.88
C THR A 479 46.41 25.89 -34.90
N ILE A 480 46.09 27.16 -35.13
CA ILE A 480 47.06 28.27 -35.05
C ILE A 480 47.55 28.46 -33.61
N ALA A 481 46.67 28.36 -32.61
CA ALA A 481 47.08 28.46 -31.19
C ALA A 481 48.02 27.32 -30.78
N LEU A 482 47.79 26.09 -31.25
CA LEU A 482 48.67 24.94 -31.01
C LEU A 482 50.02 25.07 -31.74
N LEU A 483 50.02 25.59 -32.98
CA LEU A 483 51.24 25.89 -33.73
C LEU A 483 52.06 26.99 -33.06
N LEU A 484 51.42 28.07 -32.61
CA LEU A 484 52.11 29.13 -31.88
C LEU A 484 52.66 28.62 -30.54
N PHE A 485 51.93 27.77 -29.82
CA PHE A 485 52.40 27.18 -28.57
C PHE A 485 53.63 26.27 -28.78
N THR A 486 53.63 25.45 -29.82
CA THR A 486 54.76 24.57 -30.17
C THR A 486 56.00 25.34 -30.65
N VAL A 487 55.81 26.43 -31.40
CA VAL A 487 56.90 27.36 -31.76
C VAL A 487 57.45 28.06 -30.51
N PHE A 488 56.59 28.49 -29.59
CA PHE A 488 57.01 29.13 -28.34
C PHE A 488 57.78 28.16 -27.43
N CYS A 489 57.33 26.91 -27.30
CA CYS A 489 58.05 25.87 -26.57
C CYS A 489 59.41 25.54 -27.20
N SER A 490 59.49 25.47 -28.53
CA SER A 490 60.76 25.22 -29.23
C SER A 490 61.75 26.36 -29.06
N LEU A 491 61.30 27.62 -29.15
CA LEU A 491 62.13 28.80 -28.91
C LEU A 491 62.55 28.94 -27.44
N TRP A 492 61.69 28.52 -26.50
CA TRP A 492 62.01 28.51 -25.07
C TRP A 492 63.06 27.43 -24.73
N MET A 493 62.99 26.25 -25.36
CA MET A 493 63.99 25.19 -25.19
C MET A 493 65.34 25.55 -25.82
N HIS A 494 65.35 26.26 -26.95
CA HIS A 494 66.61 26.70 -27.59
C HIS A 494 67.36 27.82 -26.87
N LYS A 495 66.72 28.51 -25.91
CA LYS A 495 67.37 29.52 -25.05
C LYS A 495 67.89 28.95 -23.72
N ARG A 496 67.78 27.63 -23.50
CA ARG A 496 68.23 26.94 -22.27
C ARG A 496 69.31 25.88 -22.51
N LEU A 497 69.88 25.82 -23.71
CA LEU A 497 71.12 25.12 -24.08
C LEU A 497 72.07 26.16 -24.68
#